data_AF-A0A9P4YMU5-F1
#
_entry.id   AF-A0A9P4YMU5-F1
#
_cell.length_a   1.000
_cell.length_b   1.000
_cell.length_c   1.000
_cell.angle_alpha   90.00
_cell.angle_beta   90.00
_cell.angle_gamma   90.00
#
_symmetry.space_group_name_H-M   'P 1'
#
loop_
_entity.id
_entity.type
_entity.pdbx_description
1 polymer ?
#
loop_
_entity_poly.entity_id
_entity_poly.type
_entity_poly.pdbx_seq_one_letter_code
_entity_poly.pdbx_strand_id
1 'polypeptide(L)'
;MSVTRPARCLFCTFSKPNLIRYPRRQFHSTPVPCTPRKPKHENIKASDVEGWLKQHTPEKSRPYTEAEKAHMKNVYSPEQIKAIEAGEKAIPDKDVDEQFNLRDDPWALKYVDDFSTIEPVVDHHIRSPITNHDPNSRLKTHDELVDDVANFIKDMPDEPSALSLQKFFENVRLTTGKAEAELDPHSAAVPDVFEPGENFSNIGRHEPPPLFEKENPLESTSELTDSQKKLMALTGLSAAGLKQIQTKVLVSHRVVNQTRLGKIQKAYVLVVAGNKNGLLGIGEGKSEEAPAAREQAEYRAIRNMQPVPRYERRTIFGDVKGKVAGTELILMNRPPGFGLRCSQRIWEMCRLAGIKDLAARVSRSRNPMNTAKAAYKALMSQKDPEEVARALGKKLVDVRKVYYAGKV
;
A
#
# COMPACT_ATOMS: atom_id res chain seq x y z
N MET A 1 -57.21 -17.53 22.39
CA MET A 1 -57.61 -16.44 23.32
C MET A 1 -58.06 -17.09 24.63
N SER A 2 -57.79 -16.43 25.76
CA SER A 2 -57.93 -16.84 27.19
C SER A 2 -56.59 -17.30 27.80
N VAL A 3 -55.72 -16.44 28.33
CA VAL A 3 -55.83 -15.62 29.57
C VAL A 3 -56.12 -16.47 30.80
N THR A 4 -55.06 -16.88 31.51
CA THR A 4 -54.86 -16.75 32.98
C THR A 4 -53.65 -17.59 33.43
N ARG A 5 -52.56 -16.91 33.79
CA ARG A 5 -51.44 -17.49 34.57
C ARG A 5 -51.73 -17.26 36.06
N PRO A 6 -51.62 -18.26 36.94
CA PRO A 6 -51.46 -18.00 38.36
C PRO A 6 -49.98 -17.73 38.67
N ALA A 7 -49.73 -16.63 39.38
CA ALA A 7 -48.41 -16.20 39.82
C ALA A 7 -47.76 -17.25 40.74
N ARG A 8 -46.58 -17.75 40.35
CA ARG A 8 -45.71 -18.53 41.24
C ARG A 8 -44.70 -17.60 41.89
N CYS A 9 -44.73 -17.57 43.23
CA CYS A 9 -43.89 -16.74 44.09
C CYS A 9 -42.40 -17.04 43.90
N LEU A 10 -41.62 -15.98 43.64
CA LEU A 10 -40.16 -15.96 43.46
C LEU A 10 -39.35 -16.12 44.77
N PHE A 11 -39.95 -16.62 45.86
CA PHE A 11 -39.33 -16.64 47.20
C PHE A 11 -39.14 -18.04 47.82
N CYS A 12 -39.25 -19.12 47.03
CA CYS A 12 -39.05 -20.50 47.52
C CYS A 12 -37.80 -21.21 46.98
N THR A 13 -36.78 -20.47 46.53
CA THR A 13 -35.44 -21.03 46.22
C THR A 13 -34.41 -20.55 47.23
N PHE A 14 -34.60 -20.90 48.50
CA PHE A 14 -33.50 -20.91 49.45
C PHE A 14 -32.88 -22.30 49.45
N SER A 15 -31.69 -22.39 48.85
CA SER A 15 -30.74 -23.46 49.09
C SER A 15 -30.46 -23.55 50.59
N LYS A 16 -30.37 -24.77 51.12
CA LYS A 16 -29.87 -24.98 52.49
C LYS A 16 -28.44 -24.42 52.54
N PRO A 17 -28.09 -23.51 53.47
CA PRO A 17 -26.71 -23.14 53.64
C PRO A 17 -25.92 -24.37 54.11
N ASN A 18 -24.75 -24.59 53.51
CA ASN A 18 -23.76 -25.51 54.06
C ASN A 18 -23.44 -25.05 55.49
N LEU A 19 -23.97 -25.76 56.48
CA LEU A 19 -23.56 -25.59 57.87
C LEU A 19 -22.06 -25.94 57.95
N ILE A 20 -21.23 -24.92 58.15
CA ILE A 20 -19.84 -25.08 58.55
C ILE A 20 -19.87 -25.83 59.89
N ARG A 21 -19.52 -27.12 59.88
CA ARG A 21 -19.34 -27.88 61.12
C ARG A 21 -18.06 -27.37 61.77
N TYR A 22 -18.18 -26.54 62.81
CA TYR A 22 -17.07 -26.27 63.70
C TYR A 22 -16.58 -27.60 64.31
N PRO A 23 -15.27 -27.89 64.33
CA PRO A 23 -14.77 -29.12 64.93
C PRO A 23 -15.06 -29.09 66.43
N ARG A 24 -15.98 -29.95 66.88
CA ARG A 24 -16.10 -30.28 68.31
C ARG A 24 -14.83 -31.03 68.70
N ARG A 25 -14.03 -30.47 69.62
CA ARG A 25 -12.89 -31.18 70.22
C ARG A 25 -13.39 -32.50 70.80
N GLN A 26 -12.90 -33.61 70.27
CA GLN A 26 -13.10 -34.93 70.86
C GLN A 26 -12.09 -35.10 72.00
N PHE A 27 -12.55 -35.51 73.17
CA PHE A 27 -11.75 -35.71 74.39
C PHE A 27 -11.04 -37.07 74.42
N HIS A 28 -10.85 -37.73 73.27
CA HIS A 28 -10.13 -39.00 73.20
C HIS A 28 -8.70 -38.77 72.69
N SER A 29 -7.72 -39.35 73.38
CA SER A 29 -6.27 -39.26 73.08
C SER A 29 -5.83 -40.13 71.90
N THR A 30 -6.73 -40.88 71.28
CA THR A 30 -6.44 -41.68 70.10
C THR A 30 -6.45 -40.79 68.84
N PRO A 31 -5.35 -40.71 68.06
CA PRO A 31 -5.36 -39.99 66.79
C PRO A 31 -6.43 -40.60 65.89
N VAL A 32 -7.31 -39.76 65.35
CA VAL A 32 -8.27 -40.19 64.31
C VAL A 32 -7.41 -40.74 63.16
N PRO A 33 -7.57 -42.01 62.74
CA PRO A 33 -6.86 -42.50 61.58
C PRO A 33 -7.27 -41.61 60.41
N CYS A 34 -6.31 -40.86 59.86
CA CYS A 34 -6.51 -40.12 58.62
C CYS A 34 -6.98 -41.15 57.59
N THR A 35 -8.27 -41.12 57.26
CA THR A 35 -8.79 -41.92 56.15
C THR A 35 -7.94 -41.55 54.93
N PRO A 36 -7.45 -42.54 54.16
CA PRO A 36 -6.65 -42.25 52.98
C PRO A 36 -7.45 -41.27 52.13
N ARG A 37 -6.89 -40.08 51.91
CA ARG A 37 -7.55 -39.08 51.07
C ARG A 37 -7.73 -39.74 49.71
N LYS A 38 -8.97 -39.81 49.24
CA LYS A 38 -9.22 -40.17 47.84
C LYS A 38 -8.34 -39.25 46.98
N PRO A 39 -7.72 -39.79 45.93
CA PRO A 39 -6.96 -38.94 45.01
C PRO A 39 -7.86 -37.80 44.52
N LYS A 40 -7.24 -36.66 44.21
CA LYS A 40 -7.95 -35.45 43.82
C LYS A 40 -8.69 -35.63 42.47
N HIS A 41 -8.21 -36.56 41.64
CA HIS A 41 -8.85 -36.98 40.40
C HIS A 41 -9.89 -38.09 40.67
N GLU A 42 -10.95 -38.11 39.87
CA GLU A 42 -12.00 -39.11 39.98
C GLU A 42 -11.44 -40.49 39.58
N ASN A 43 -11.55 -41.48 40.49
CA ASN A 43 -11.26 -42.87 40.16
C ASN A 43 -12.41 -43.44 39.32
N ILE A 44 -12.34 -43.25 37.99
CA ILE A 44 -13.20 -43.93 37.03
C ILE A 44 -12.83 -45.43 37.03
N LYS A 45 -13.80 -46.34 36.80
CA LYS A 45 -13.54 -47.78 36.77
C LYS A 45 -12.57 -48.13 35.63
N ALA A 46 -11.59 -48.99 35.90
CA ALA A 46 -10.53 -49.36 34.96
C ALA A 46 -11.03 -49.82 33.57
N SER A 47 -12.21 -50.45 33.51
CA SER A 47 -12.85 -50.90 32.26
C SER A 47 -13.24 -49.77 31.30
N ASP A 48 -13.67 -48.62 31.85
CA ASP A 48 -14.16 -47.48 31.07
C ASP A 48 -12.98 -46.59 30.61
N VAL A 49 -11.87 -46.67 31.35
CA VAL A 49 -10.63 -45.94 31.16
C VAL A 49 -9.73 -46.61 30.11
N GLU A 50 -9.62 -47.94 30.09
CA GLU A 50 -8.78 -48.69 29.14
C GLU A 50 -9.18 -48.50 27.67
N GLY A 51 -10.48 -48.38 27.38
CA GLY A 51 -10.99 -48.18 26.01
C GLY A 51 -10.72 -46.77 25.49
N TRP A 52 -10.85 -45.76 26.36
CA TRP A 52 -10.61 -44.36 26.03
C TRP A 52 -9.11 -44.05 25.93
N LEU A 53 -8.29 -44.55 26.88
CA LEU A 53 -6.82 -44.41 26.83
C LEU A 53 -6.26 -45.01 25.54
N LYS A 54 -6.62 -46.23 25.13
CA LYS A 54 -6.09 -46.83 23.88
C LYS A 54 -6.34 -46.01 22.61
N GLN A 55 -7.37 -45.17 22.59
CA GLN A 55 -7.73 -44.33 21.44
C GLN A 55 -7.08 -42.94 21.46
N HIS A 56 -6.70 -42.43 22.63
CA HIS A 56 -6.21 -41.06 22.82
C HIS A 56 -4.86 -40.97 23.53
N THR A 57 -4.20 -42.10 23.84
CA THR A 57 -2.87 -42.08 24.46
C THR A 57 -1.83 -41.68 23.43
N PRO A 58 -1.08 -40.59 23.67
CA PRO A 58 0.19 -40.40 22.98
C PRO A 58 1.15 -41.54 23.34
N GLU A 59 2.24 -41.70 22.58
CA GLU A 59 3.32 -42.60 22.98
C GLU A 59 3.73 -42.30 24.43
N LYS A 60 3.91 -43.34 25.24
CA LYS A 60 4.28 -43.18 26.65
C LYS A 60 5.50 -42.29 26.77
N SER A 61 5.45 -41.34 27.70
CA SER A 61 6.61 -40.51 28.01
C SER A 61 7.78 -41.41 28.42
N ARG A 62 8.96 -41.10 27.88
CA ARG A 62 10.19 -41.85 28.14
C ARG A 62 11.27 -40.86 28.60
N PRO A 63 12.13 -41.24 29.55
CA PRO A 63 13.27 -40.42 29.92
C PRO A 63 14.24 -40.32 28.74
N TYR A 64 14.99 -39.22 28.70
CA TYR A 64 15.96 -39.00 27.63
C TYR A 64 17.10 -40.00 27.72
N THR A 65 17.51 -40.53 26.57
CA THR A 65 18.68 -41.40 26.46
C THR A 65 19.97 -40.61 26.64
N GLU A 66 21.04 -41.28 27.05
CA GLU A 66 22.36 -40.64 27.22
C GLU A 66 22.87 -40.01 25.91
N ALA A 67 22.55 -40.62 24.77
CA ALA A 67 22.88 -40.10 23.45
C ALA A 67 22.12 -38.81 23.13
N GLU A 68 20.82 -38.73 23.45
CA GLU A 68 20.01 -37.51 23.29
C GLU A 68 20.50 -36.40 24.22
N LYS A 69 20.87 -36.73 25.48
CA LYS A 69 21.48 -35.78 26.42
C LYS A 69 22.82 -35.25 25.91
N ALA A 70 23.64 -36.10 25.28
CA ALA A 70 24.88 -35.68 24.64
C ALA A 70 24.62 -34.77 23.43
N HIS A 71 23.59 -35.03 22.64
CA HIS A 71 23.19 -34.16 21.53
C HIS A 71 22.71 -32.79 22.02
N MET A 72 21.85 -32.75 23.05
CA MET A 72 21.38 -31.50 23.66
C MET A 72 22.53 -30.66 24.22
N LYS A 73 23.59 -31.28 24.75
CA LYS A 73 24.80 -30.58 25.20
C LYS A 73 25.55 -29.84 24.08
N ASN A 74 25.36 -30.24 22.83
CA ASN A 74 25.95 -29.56 21.67
C ASN A 74 25.07 -28.41 21.17
N VAL A 75 23.76 -28.48 21.38
CA VAL A 75 22.79 -27.51 20.86
C VAL A 75 22.54 -26.38 21.86
N TYR A 76 22.38 -26.71 23.14
CA TYR A 76 21.94 -25.77 24.17
C TYR A 76 23.09 -25.31 25.07
N SER A 77 22.88 -24.17 25.74
CA SER A 77 23.85 -23.63 26.69
C SER A 77 23.92 -24.47 27.99
N PRO A 78 25.04 -24.43 28.73
CA PRO A 78 25.16 -25.14 30.01
C PRO A 78 24.10 -24.75 31.04
N GLU A 79 23.60 -23.52 30.98
CA GLU A 79 22.54 -23.02 31.87
C GLU A 79 21.17 -23.58 31.47
N GLN A 80 20.89 -23.64 30.16
CA GLN A 80 19.67 -24.25 29.62
C GLN A 80 19.61 -25.75 29.93
N ILE A 81 20.72 -26.46 29.80
CA ILE A 81 20.78 -27.91 30.10
C ILE A 81 20.49 -28.18 31.56
N LYS A 82 20.99 -27.36 32.49
CA LYS A 82 20.65 -27.47 33.91
C LYS A 82 19.15 -27.29 34.14
N ALA A 83 18.49 -26.40 33.40
CA ALA A 83 17.05 -26.20 33.48
C ALA A 83 16.28 -27.42 32.93
N ILE A 84 16.73 -27.99 31.80
CA ILE A 84 16.14 -29.22 31.22
C ILE A 84 16.27 -30.40 32.19
N GLU A 85 17.45 -30.63 32.75
CA GLU A 85 17.71 -31.69 33.74
C GLU A 85 16.86 -31.50 35.01
N ALA A 86 16.70 -30.25 35.47
CA ALA A 86 15.82 -29.93 36.59
C ALA A 86 14.34 -30.18 36.26
N GLY A 87 13.90 -29.89 35.03
CA GLY A 87 12.55 -30.15 34.55
C GLY A 87 12.21 -31.64 34.46
N GLU A 88 13.11 -32.44 33.87
CA GLU A 88 12.98 -33.91 33.80
C GLU A 88 12.89 -34.53 35.19
N LYS A 89 13.67 -34.02 36.15
CA LYS A 89 13.62 -34.49 37.54
C LYS A 89 12.35 -34.06 38.28
N ALA A 90 11.81 -32.88 37.96
CA ALA A 90 10.66 -32.30 38.66
C ALA A 90 9.32 -32.87 38.19
N ILE A 91 9.21 -33.23 36.91
CA ILE A 91 7.97 -33.72 36.28
C ILE A 91 8.10 -35.23 36.03
N PRO A 92 7.51 -36.10 36.88
CA PRO A 92 7.61 -37.54 36.68
C PRO A 92 6.70 -38.03 35.56
N ASP A 93 7.17 -39.01 34.78
CA ASP A 93 6.43 -39.60 33.63
C ASP A 93 5.02 -40.08 34.00
N LYS A 94 4.85 -40.64 35.21
CA LYS A 94 3.57 -41.14 35.70
C LYS A 94 2.49 -40.05 35.79
N ASP A 95 2.86 -38.85 36.21
CA ASP A 95 1.90 -37.75 36.35
C ASP A 95 1.44 -37.27 34.97
N VAL A 96 2.34 -37.28 33.99
CA VAL A 96 2.01 -37.00 32.60
C VAL A 96 1.05 -38.05 32.07
N ASP A 97 1.35 -39.35 32.23
CA ASP A 97 0.51 -40.44 31.72
C ASP A 97 -0.90 -40.49 32.35
N GLU A 98 -1.02 -40.21 33.65
CA GLU A 98 -2.29 -40.30 34.38
C GLU A 98 -3.18 -39.06 34.23
N GLN A 99 -2.58 -37.87 34.04
CA GLN A 99 -3.29 -36.58 34.10
C GLN A 99 -3.18 -35.75 32.80
N PHE A 100 -2.69 -36.34 31.71
CA PHE A 100 -2.54 -35.67 30.42
C PHE A 100 -3.86 -35.09 29.91
N ASN A 101 -3.82 -33.82 29.48
CA ASN A 101 -4.84 -33.17 28.68
C ASN A 101 -4.17 -32.14 27.76
N LEU A 102 -4.67 -32.02 26.53
CA LEU A 102 -4.25 -30.95 25.62
C LEU A 102 -4.72 -29.58 26.15
N ARG A 103 -3.85 -28.59 25.98
CA ARG A 103 -4.07 -27.23 26.47
C ARG A 103 -4.80 -26.40 25.40
N ASP A 104 -6.09 -26.11 25.64
CA ASP A 104 -6.99 -25.41 24.71
C ASP A 104 -7.44 -24.02 25.21
N ASP A 105 -6.75 -23.43 26.20
CA ASP A 105 -7.09 -22.09 26.69
C ASP A 105 -6.61 -20.98 25.72
N PRO A 106 -7.18 -19.76 25.77
CA PRO A 106 -6.81 -18.67 24.87
C PRO A 106 -5.35 -18.21 25.00
N TRP A 107 -4.66 -18.61 26.06
CA TRP A 107 -3.26 -18.29 26.33
C TRP A 107 -2.30 -19.40 25.92
N ALA A 108 -2.83 -20.52 25.38
CA ALA A 108 -2.00 -21.54 24.76
C ALA A 108 -1.26 -20.95 23.55
N LEU A 109 0.02 -21.25 23.45
CA LEU A 109 0.82 -20.91 22.26
C LEU A 109 0.30 -21.72 21.07
N LYS A 110 0.12 -21.04 19.93
CA LYS A 110 -0.40 -21.65 18.70
C LYS A 110 0.68 -22.26 17.82
N TYR A 111 1.93 -22.07 18.19
CA TYR A 111 3.12 -22.59 17.53
C TYR A 111 4.02 -23.25 18.57
N VAL A 112 4.93 -24.10 18.10
CA VAL A 112 5.92 -24.75 18.94
C VAL A 112 7.24 -24.01 18.75
N ASP A 113 7.83 -23.62 19.86
CA ASP A 113 9.13 -22.96 19.92
C ASP A 113 9.83 -23.41 21.20
N ASP A 114 11.16 -23.47 21.16
CA ASP A 114 11.99 -23.82 22.31
C ASP A 114 12.39 -22.60 23.15
N PHE A 115 12.11 -21.38 22.66
CA PHE A 115 12.38 -20.10 23.33
C PHE A 115 13.82 -19.98 23.83
N SER A 116 14.75 -20.63 23.12
CA SER A 116 16.16 -20.67 23.52
C SER A 116 16.91 -19.37 23.19
N THR A 117 16.49 -18.66 22.16
CA THR A 117 17.03 -17.38 21.69
C THR A 117 15.97 -16.29 21.70
N ILE A 118 16.38 -15.04 21.88
CA ILE A 118 15.49 -13.88 21.82
C ILE A 118 15.36 -13.43 20.37
N GLU A 119 14.15 -13.49 19.82
CA GLU A 119 13.88 -13.04 18.46
C GLU A 119 13.62 -11.53 18.40
N PRO A 120 14.21 -10.79 17.46
CA PRO A 120 14.17 -9.32 17.45
C PRO A 120 12.79 -8.71 17.17
N VAL A 121 11.75 -9.48 16.80
CA VAL A 121 10.40 -8.92 16.52
C VAL A 121 9.32 -9.46 17.45
N VAL A 122 9.41 -10.76 17.77
CA VAL A 122 8.40 -11.45 18.60
C VAL A 122 8.64 -11.18 20.08
N ASP A 123 9.91 -11.14 20.48
CA ASP A 123 10.29 -10.97 21.88
C ASP A 123 10.58 -9.51 22.24
N HIS A 124 10.64 -9.27 23.54
CA HIS A 124 11.13 -8.00 24.05
C HIS A 124 12.64 -7.88 23.80
N HIS A 125 13.05 -6.73 23.25
CA HIS A 125 14.45 -6.46 22.97
C HIS A 125 15.29 -6.42 24.23
N ILE A 126 16.52 -6.95 24.12
CA ILE A 126 17.50 -6.90 25.19
C ILE A 126 17.95 -5.45 25.32
N ARG A 127 17.77 -4.88 26.52
CA ARG A 127 18.27 -3.54 26.82
C ARG A 127 19.71 -3.65 27.28
N SER A 128 20.54 -2.79 26.71
CA SER A 128 21.94 -2.62 27.12
C SER A 128 21.99 -2.31 28.62
N PRO A 129 23.01 -2.82 29.34
CA PRO A 129 23.07 -2.67 30.78
C PRO A 129 23.17 -1.18 31.16
N ILE A 130 22.58 -0.82 32.30
CA ILE A 130 22.59 0.57 32.81
C ILE A 130 24.02 1.11 32.98
N THR A 131 25.02 0.25 33.13
CA THR A 131 26.44 0.61 33.21
C THR A 131 26.96 1.36 31.99
N ASN A 132 26.37 1.12 30.81
CA ASN A 132 26.72 1.80 29.57
C ASN A 132 26.34 3.28 29.61
N HIS A 133 25.37 3.66 30.44
CA HIS A 133 24.97 5.05 30.58
C HIS A 133 26.12 5.91 31.14
N ASP A 134 26.34 7.07 30.51
CA ASP A 134 27.29 8.07 30.96
C ASP A 134 26.57 9.39 31.30
N PRO A 135 26.49 9.78 32.59
CA PRO A 135 25.82 11.00 33.00
C PRO A 135 26.54 12.28 32.54
N ASN A 136 27.83 12.18 32.17
CA ASN A 136 28.62 13.32 31.69
C ASN A 136 28.66 13.41 30.16
N SER A 137 27.89 12.57 29.45
CA SER A 137 27.85 12.60 28.00
C SER A 137 27.27 13.92 27.48
N ARG A 138 27.99 14.54 26.53
CA ARG A 138 27.54 15.75 25.83
C ARG A 138 27.90 15.68 24.36
N LEU A 139 27.20 16.42 23.52
CA LEU A 139 27.59 16.58 22.12
C LEU A 139 28.96 17.27 22.02
N LYS A 140 29.76 16.83 21.05
CA LYS A 140 31.04 17.49 20.73
C LYS A 140 30.80 18.91 20.24
N THR A 141 31.73 19.81 20.58
CA THR A 141 31.75 21.16 20.01
C THR A 141 32.26 21.12 18.57
N HIS A 142 32.08 22.22 17.84
CA HIS A 142 32.61 22.34 16.49
C HIS A 142 34.14 22.13 16.47
N ASP A 143 34.86 22.70 17.42
CA ASP A 143 36.31 22.58 17.52
C ASP A 143 36.76 21.14 17.75
N GLU A 144 36.06 20.39 18.63
CA GLU A 144 36.35 18.98 18.89
C GLU A 144 36.11 18.08 17.67
N LEU A 145 35.07 18.37 16.88
CA LEU A 145 34.82 17.67 15.62
C LEU A 145 35.88 18.00 14.57
N VAL A 146 36.34 19.25 14.52
CA VAL A 146 37.45 19.66 13.65
C VAL A 146 38.73 18.92 14.03
N ASP A 147 38.99 18.75 15.33
CA ASP A 147 40.14 18.00 15.83
C ASP A 147 40.06 16.50 15.47
N ASP A 148 38.88 15.87 15.53
CA ASP A 148 38.70 14.48 15.09
C ASP A 148 38.99 14.31 13.60
N VAL A 149 38.51 15.23 12.76
CA VAL A 149 38.80 15.24 11.32
C VAL A 149 40.30 15.48 11.09
N ALA A 150 40.92 16.39 11.85
CA ALA A 150 42.35 16.65 11.75
C ALA A 150 43.20 15.43 12.15
N ASN A 151 42.80 14.69 13.18
CA ASN A 151 43.45 13.45 13.60
C ASN A 151 43.30 12.36 12.54
N PHE A 152 42.10 12.22 11.96
CA PHE A 152 41.88 11.30 10.86
C PHE A 152 42.72 11.63 9.62
N ILE A 153 42.87 12.90 9.25
CA ILE A 153 43.74 13.32 8.13
C ILE A 153 45.21 13.01 8.43
N LYS A 154 45.66 13.16 9.69
CA LYS A 154 47.03 12.80 10.10
C LYS A 154 47.31 11.30 10.02
N ASP A 155 46.32 10.48 10.38
CA ASP A 155 46.43 9.02 10.38
C ASP A 155 46.12 8.39 9.01
N MET A 156 45.74 9.20 8.01
CA MET A 156 45.41 8.73 6.67
C MET A 156 46.68 8.32 5.91
N PRO A 157 46.71 7.14 5.26
CA PRO A 157 47.83 6.76 4.39
C PRO A 157 47.91 7.68 3.15
N ASP A 158 49.11 7.83 2.58
CA ASP A 158 49.41 8.74 1.46
C ASP A 158 48.53 8.52 0.20
N GLU A 159 47.94 7.33 0.04
CA GLU A 159 46.97 7.01 -1.01
C GLU A 159 45.55 6.85 -0.42
N PRO A 160 44.69 7.89 -0.48
CA PRO A 160 43.35 7.83 0.09
C PRO A 160 42.38 7.01 -0.77
N SER A 161 41.66 6.08 -0.13
CA SER A 161 40.55 5.35 -0.77
C SER A 161 39.20 5.95 -0.35
N ALA A 162 38.19 5.95 -1.22
CA ALA A 162 36.85 6.44 -0.85
C ALA A 162 36.26 5.66 0.35
N LEU A 163 36.65 4.39 0.51
CA LEU A 163 36.24 3.53 1.63
C LEU A 163 36.81 3.97 2.98
N SER A 164 38.01 4.57 3.03
CA SER A 164 38.57 5.03 4.31
C SER A 164 37.84 6.26 4.85
N LEU A 165 37.40 7.16 3.96
CA LEU A 165 36.52 8.27 4.32
C LEU A 165 35.15 7.78 4.79
N GLN A 166 34.58 6.78 4.11
CA GLN A 166 33.30 6.20 4.52
C GLN A 166 33.39 5.55 5.92
N LYS A 167 34.42 4.73 6.16
CA LYS A 167 34.69 4.13 7.48
C LYS A 167 34.89 5.18 8.57
N PHE A 168 35.47 6.34 8.24
CA PHE A 168 35.57 7.44 9.19
C PHE A 168 34.18 7.97 9.56
N PHE A 169 33.37 8.38 8.58
CA PHE A 169 32.02 8.91 8.86
C PHE A 169 31.12 7.90 9.60
N GLU A 170 31.27 6.60 9.35
CA GLU A 170 30.52 5.55 10.06
C GLU A 170 30.97 5.39 11.53
N ASN A 171 32.24 5.70 11.86
CA ASN A 171 32.81 5.48 13.20
C ASN A 171 33.02 6.76 14.01
N VAL A 172 32.82 7.94 13.41
CA VAL A 172 32.95 9.23 14.12
C VAL A 172 31.87 9.35 15.18
N ARG A 173 32.32 9.48 16.42
CA ARG A 173 31.46 9.71 17.58
C ARG A 173 30.98 11.14 17.63
N LEU A 174 29.70 11.30 17.95
CA LEU A 174 29.05 12.61 18.08
C LEU A 174 29.12 13.16 19.50
N THR A 175 29.34 12.30 20.50
CA THR A 175 29.37 12.71 21.91
C THR A 175 30.78 12.57 22.50
N THR A 176 31.01 13.30 23.59
CA THR A 176 32.15 13.10 24.48
C THR A 176 31.70 12.26 25.66
N GLY A 177 32.46 11.22 26.03
CA GLY A 177 32.13 10.34 27.15
C GLY A 177 32.50 8.90 26.87
N LYS A 178 31.82 7.96 27.54
CA LYS A 178 31.96 6.52 27.29
C LYS A 178 31.52 6.16 25.87
N ALA A 179 32.40 5.45 25.17
CA ALA A 179 32.16 4.85 23.85
C ALA A 179 30.89 4.00 23.80
N GLU A 180 30.71 3.16 24.82
CA GLU A 180 29.65 2.17 24.93
C GLU A 180 28.27 2.82 25.01
N ALA A 181 28.20 4.05 25.54
CA ALA A 181 26.96 4.80 25.65
C ALA A 181 26.40 5.21 24.28
N GLU A 182 27.27 5.50 23.31
CA GLU A 182 26.87 5.86 21.94
C GLU A 182 26.57 4.65 21.08
N LEU A 183 27.38 3.60 21.21
CA LEU A 183 27.31 2.43 20.35
C LEU A 183 26.14 1.51 20.74
N ASP A 184 25.91 1.33 22.04
CA ASP A 184 24.85 0.47 22.58
C ASP A 184 24.12 1.18 23.75
N PRO A 185 23.31 2.21 23.44
CA PRO A 185 22.55 2.94 24.44
C PRO A 185 21.41 2.08 24.98
N HIS A 186 21.10 2.25 26.27
CA HIS A 186 19.93 1.64 26.90
C HIS A 186 18.61 2.21 26.30
N SER A 187 18.18 1.66 25.16
CA SER A 187 17.04 2.13 24.39
C SER A 187 15.73 1.49 24.84
N ALA A 188 14.66 2.27 24.84
CA ALA A 188 13.29 1.77 24.99
C ALA A 188 12.56 1.60 23.64
N ALA A 189 13.24 1.91 22.53
CA ALA A 189 12.68 1.74 21.20
C ALA A 189 12.37 0.26 20.94
N VAL A 190 11.17 0.00 20.43
CA VAL A 190 10.76 -1.32 19.99
C VAL A 190 11.45 -1.61 18.65
N PRO A 191 11.90 -2.83 18.40
CA PRO A 191 12.44 -3.22 17.10
C PRO A 191 11.45 -2.96 15.96
N ASP A 192 11.98 -2.63 14.78
CA ASP A 192 11.15 -2.48 13.60
C ASP A 192 10.57 -3.83 13.17
N VAL A 193 9.30 -3.82 12.75
CA VAL A 193 8.58 -5.03 12.29
C VAL A 193 9.10 -5.50 10.93
N PHE A 194 9.67 -4.59 10.15
CA PHE A 194 10.13 -4.82 8.79
C PHE A 194 11.64 -4.66 8.75
N GLU A 195 12.32 -5.55 8.03
CA GLU A 195 13.70 -5.29 7.67
C GLU A 195 13.81 -4.08 6.73
N PRO A 196 14.97 -3.39 6.67
CA PRO A 196 15.16 -2.27 5.77
C PRO A 196 14.85 -2.64 4.31
N GLY A 197 13.78 -2.05 3.74
CA GLY A 197 13.31 -2.31 2.37
C GLY A 197 12.07 -3.21 2.29
N GLU A 198 11.63 -3.81 3.40
CA GLU A 198 10.38 -4.55 3.46
C GLU A 198 9.19 -3.63 3.71
N ASN A 199 8.03 -4.05 3.22
CA ASN A 199 6.75 -3.43 3.49
C ASN A 199 5.66 -4.51 3.48
N PHE A 200 4.43 -4.16 3.85
CA PHE A 200 3.31 -5.12 3.88
C PHE A 200 3.07 -5.85 2.55
N SER A 201 3.47 -5.25 1.42
CA SER A 201 3.38 -5.86 0.09
C SER A 201 4.56 -6.75 -0.28
N ASN A 202 5.68 -6.68 0.44
CA ASN A 202 6.96 -7.27 0.08
C ASN A 202 7.67 -7.93 1.28
N ILE A 203 6.95 -8.76 2.03
CA ILE A 203 7.48 -9.50 3.19
C ILE A 203 8.34 -10.68 2.70
N GLY A 204 9.56 -10.83 3.20
CA GLY A 204 10.48 -11.94 2.90
C GLY A 204 11.16 -11.88 1.53
N ARG A 205 11.06 -10.73 0.84
CA ARG A 205 11.74 -10.46 -0.43
C ARG A 205 12.74 -9.34 -0.21
N HIS A 206 13.86 -9.70 0.40
CA HIS A 206 14.97 -8.79 0.63
C HIS A 206 15.65 -8.48 -0.71
N GLU A 207 15.25 -7.39 -1.35
CA GLU A 207 16.14 -6.74 -2.31
C GLU A 207 17.10 -5.88 -1.49
N PRO A 208 18.42 -6.15 -1.49
CA PRO A 208 19.35 -5.30 -0.78
C PRO A 208 19.19 -3.87 -1.32
N PRO A 209 19.08 -2.85 -0.45
CA PRO A 209 18.95 -1.49 -0.91
C PRO A 209 20.14 -1.19 -1.82
N PRO A 210 19.91 -0.67 -3.04
CA PRO A 210 20.99 -0.41 -3.96
C PRO A 210 21.95 0.58 -3.29
N LEU A 211 23.24 0.22 -3.19
CA LEU A 211 24.30 1.06 -2.60
C LEU A 211 24.35 2.47 -3.20
N PHE A 212 23.87 2.60 -4.43
CA PHE A 212 23.55 3.85 -5.08
C PHE A 212 22.17 3.70 -5.70
N GLU A 213 21.18 4.46 -5.21
CA GLU A 213 20.03 4.77 -6.05
C GLU A 213 20.59 5.49 -7.29
N LYS A 214 20.75 4.75 -8.39
CA LYS A 214 20.82 5.39 -9.70
C LYS A 214 19.44 5.96 -9.94
N GLU A 215 19.17 7.14 -9.38
CA GLU A 215 18.17 8.01 -9.92
C GLU A 215 18.57 8.24 -11.38
N ASN A 216 17.98 7.47 -12.30
CA ASN A 216 17.95 7.89 -13.69
C ASN A 216 17.20 9.23 -13.63
N PRO A 217 17.83 10.40 -13.89
CA PRO A 217 17.15 11.68 -13.74
C PRO A 217 15.96 11.83 -14.71
N LEU A 218 15.85 10.90 -15.67
CA LEU A 218 14.79 10.80 -16.67
C LEU A 218 13.58 9.96 -16.20
N GLU A 219 13.68 9.20 -15.10
CA GLU A 219 12.64 8.30 -14.59
C GLU A 219 12.36 8.49 -13.09
N SER A 220 12.17 9.73 -12.64
CA SER A 220 11.56 9.99 -11.33
C SER A 220 10.07 9.59 -11.34
N THR A 221 9.79 8.30 -11.18
CA THR A 221 8.42 7.76 -11.03
C THR A 221 7.75 8.18 -9.71
N SER A 222 8.53 8.74 -8.78
CA SER A 222 8.09 9.25 -7.46
C SER A 222 7.17 10.48 -7.55
N GLU A 223 7.21 11.25 -8.65
CA GLU A 223 6.38 12.46 -8.80
C GLU A 223 5.05 12.24 -9.53
N LEU A 224 4.75 11.02 -10.00
CA LEU A 224 3.55 10.76 -10.79
C LEU A 224 2.33 10.51 -9.90
N THR A 225 1.25 11.25 -10.15
CA THR A 225 -0.02 11.06 -9.46
C THR A 225 -0.60 9.66 -9.73
N ASP A 226 -1.36 9.08 -8.80
CA ASP A 226 -1.99 7.77 -9.00
C ASP A 226 -2.85 7.68 -10.27
N SER A 227 -3.52 8.79 -10.61
CA SER A 227 -4.28 8.93 -11.86
C SER A 227 -3.39 8.78 -13.09
N GLN A 228 -2.17 9.33 -13.06
CA GLN A 228 -1.21 9.24 -14.16
C GLN A 228 -0.63 7.83 -14.27
N LYS A 229 -0.28 7.19 -13.15
CA LYS A 229 0.15 5.78 -13.11
C LYS A 229 -0.89 4.86 -13.75
N LYS A 230 -2.18 5.05 -13.41
CA LYS A 230 -3.30 4.32 -14.03
C LYS A 230 -3.43 4.60 -15.52
N LEU A 231 -3.19 5.84 -15.98
CA LEU A 231 -3.20 6.16 -17.42
C LEU A 231 -2.08 5.46 -18.16
N MET A 232 -0.86 5.43 -17.60
CA MET A 232 0.27 4.72 -18.21
C MET A 232 -0.07 3.24 -18.44
N ALA A 233 -0.62 2.59 -17.41
CA ALA A 233 -1.04 1.18 -17.52
C ALA A 233 -2.11 0.94 -18.59
N LEU A 234 -3.07 1.87 -18.76
CA LEU A 234 -4.16 1.71 -19.74
C LEU A 234 -3.78 2.08 -21.17
N THR A 235 -2.95 3.11 -21.35
CA THR A 235 -2.62 3.69 -22.66
C THR A 235 -1.30 3.15 -23.22
N GLY A 236 -0.47 2.53 -22.39
CA GLY A 236 0.89 2.11 -22.75
C GLY A 236 1.84 3.28 -22.99
N LEU A 237 1.46 4.51 -22.62
CA LEU A 237 2.30 5.70 -22.76
C LEU A 237 3.40 5.73 -21.70
N SER A 238 4.60 6.15 -22.11
CA SER A 238 5.69 6.46 -21.18
C SER A 238 5.40 7.74 -20.38
N ALA A 239 6.10 7.94 -19.26
CA ALA A 239 5.98 9.14 -18.44
C ALA A 239 6.30 10.42 -19.25
N ALA A 240 7.33 10.37 -20.10
CA ALA A 240 7.65 11.44 -21.02
C ALA A 240 6.54 11.69 -22.05
N GLY A 241 5.93 10.63 -22.58
CA GLY A 241 4.79 10.71 -23.50
C GLY A 241 3.58 11.40 -22.87
N LEU A 242 3.27 11.10 -21.60
CA LEU A 242 2.21 11.77 -20.86
C LEU A 242 2.50 13.27 -20.65
N LYS A 243 3.73 13.63 -20.27
CA LYS A 243 4.15 15.03 -20.08
C LYS A 243 4.06 15.85 -21.37
N GLN A 244 4.22 15.23 -22.54
CA GLN A 244 4.09 15.90 -23.84
C GLN A 244 2.63 16.23 -24.23
N ILE A 245 1.65 15.50 -23.69
CA ILE A 245 0.23 15.73 -24.01
C ILE A 245 -0.21 17.04 -23.36
N GLN A 246 -0.73 17.95 -24.19
CA GLN A 246 -1.21 19.23 -23.73
C GLN A 246 -2.70 19.16 -23.42
N THR A 247 -3.10 19.64 -22.24
CA THR A 247 -4.49 19.70 -21.80
C THR A 247 -4.96 21.15 -21.67
N LYS A 248 -6.26 21.37 -21.94
CA LYS A 248 -6.90 22.68 -21.74
C LYS A 248 -8.33 22.52 -21.27
N VAL A 249 -8.71 23.28 -20.24
CA VAL A 249 -10.09 23.38 -19.78
C VAL A 249 -10.89 24.25 -20.77
N LEU A 250 -11.96 23.70 -21.35
CA LEU A 250 -12.86 24.40 -22.29
C LEU A 250 -14.07 25.00 -21.59
N VAL A 251 -14.60 24.30 -20.60
CA VAL A 251 -15.81 24.66 -19.87
C VAL A 251 -15.62 24.32 -18.40
N SER A 252 -15.97 25.25 -17.53
CA SER A 252 -16.06 25.05 -16.09
C SER A 252 -17.42 25.58 -15.61
N HIS A 253 -18.16 24.74 -14.89
CA HIS A 253 -19.47 25.07 -14.34
C HIS A 253 -19.55 24.66 -12.88
N ARG A 254 -20.22 25.47 -12.06
CA ARG A 254 -20.72 25.03 -10.75
C ARG A 254 -22.15 24.53 -10.93
N VAL A 255 -22.36 23.23 -10.84
CA VAL A 255 -23.68 22.60 -10.98
C VAL A 255 -24.24 22.27 -9.60
N VAL A 256 -25.56 22.39 -9.43
CA VAL A 256 -26.21 22.21 -8.12
C VAL A 256 -27.29 21.16 -8.22
N ASN A 257 -27.30 20.23 -7.27
CA ASN A 257 -28.39 19.27 -7.09
C ASN A 257 -29.17 19.63 -5.81
N GLN A 258 -30.50 19.68 -5.89
CA GLN A 258 -31.35 19.89 -4.72
C GLN A 258 -31.64 18.53 -4.08
N THR A 259 -31.24 18.37 -2.82
CA THR A 259 -31.48 17.16 -2.03
C THR A 259 -32.31 17.49 -0.79
N ARG A 260 -32.74 16.46 -0.05
CA ARG A 260 -33.41 16.65 1.25
C ARG A 260 -32.57 17.45 2.24
N LEU A 261 -31.24 17.35 2.15
CA LEU A 261 -30.29 18.09 2.99
C LEU A 261 -29.98 19.50 2.46
N GLY A 262 -30.61 19.92 1.36
CA GLY A 262 -30.41 21.21 0.70
C GLY A 262 -29.63 21.13 -0.62
N LYS A 263 -29.08 22.26 -1.03
CA LYS A 263 -28.37 22.43 -2.32
C LYS A 263 -26.94 21.89 -2.22
N ILE A 264 -26.68 20.76 -2.86
CA ILE A 264 -25.33 20.18 -2.96
C ILE A 264 -24.71 20.66 -4.27
N GLN A 265 -23.63 21.45 -4.16
CA GLN A 265 -22.90 21.97 -5.33
C GLN A 265 -21.76 21.02 -5.72
N LYS A 266 -21.51 20.90 -7.03
CA LYS A 266 -20.39 20.16 -7.60
C LYS A 266 -19.75 20.96 -8.72
N ALA A 267 -18.45 20.86 -8.88
CA ALA A 267 -17.74 21.40 -10.03
C ALA A 267 -17.86 20.42 -11.21
N TYR A 268 -18.24 20.91 -12.37
CA TYR A 268 -18.20 20.19 -13.65
C TYR A 268 -17.17 20.86 -14.55
N VAL A 269 -16.29 20.04 -15.14
CA VAL A 269 -15.22 20.52 -16.02
C VAL A 269 -15.22 19.69 -17.31
N LEU A 270 -15.11 20.36 -18.46
CA LEU A 270 -14.84 19.76 -19.76
C LEU A 270 -13.43 20.14 -20.21
N VAL A 271 -12.59 19.14 -20.42
CA VAL A 271 -11.19 19.28 -20.81
C VAL A 271 -10.99 18.67 -22.20
N VAL A 272 -10.09 19.26 -22.96
CA VAL A 272 -9.53 18.69 -24.19
C VAL A 272 -8.06 18.33 -23.95
N ALA A 273 -7.62 17.21 -24.50
CA ALA A 273 -6.24 16.76 -24.50
C ALA A 273 -5.79 16.52 -25.95
N GLY A 274 -4.54 16.83 -26.28
CA GLY A 274 -3.99 16.53 -27.61
C GLY A 274 -2.47 16.67 -27.69
N ASN A 275 -1.89 16.03 -28.70
CA ASN A 275 -0.44 15.97 -28.92
C ASN A 275 0.07 16.93 -30.01
N LYS A 276 -0.78 17.85 -30.50
CA LYS A 276 -0.52 18.74 -31.65
C LYS A 276 -0.18 18.04 -32.97
N ASN A 277 -0.33 16.72 -33.03
CA ASN A 277 0.01 15.92 -34.19
C ASN A 277 -1.15 15.03 -34.63
N GLY A 278 -2.36 15.57 -34.59
CA GLY A 278 -3.55 14.88 -35.06
C GLY A 278 -4.17 13.92 -34.05
N LEU A 279 -3.73 13.89 -32.79
CA LEU A 279 -4.43 13.14 -31.75
C LEU A 279 -5.19 14.11 -30.84
N LEU A 280 -6.49 13.86 -30.64
CA LEU A 280 -7.36 14.72 -29.86
C LEU A 280 -8.35 13.87 -29.04
N GLY A 281 -8.50 14.22 -27.77
CA GLY A 281 -9.50 13.62 -26.87
C GLY A 281 -10.23 14.69 -26.09
N ILE A 282 -11.49 14.42 -25.74
CA ILE A 282 -12.26 15.25 -24.80
C ILE A 282 -12.69 14.40 -23.61
N GLY A 283 -12.70 15.01 -22.43
CA GLY A 283 -13.05 14.37 -21.18
C GLY A 283 -13.87 15.31 -20.31
N GLU A 284 -14.88 14.76 -19.65
CA GLU A 284 -15.67 15.49 -18.66
C GLU A 284 -15.45 14.90 -17.27
N GLY A 285 -15.35 15.76 -16.27
CA GLY A 285 -15.16 15.39 -14.88
C GLY A 285 -16.12 16.16 -13.99
N LYS A 286 -16.56 15.51 -12.90
CA LYS A 286 -17.47 16.12 -11.93
C LYS A 286 -17.12 15.64 -10.53
N SER A 287 -16.77 16.58 -9.67
CA SER A 287 -16.44 16.32 -8.27
C SER A 287 -16.98 17.44 -7.39
N GLU A 288 -16.84 17.29 -6.07
CA GLU A 288 -17.18 18.34 -5.11
C GLU A 288 -16.22 19.53 -5.25
N GLU A 289 -14.93 19.22 -5.37
CA GLU A 289 -13.88 20.20 -5.60
C GLU A 289 -13.51 20.36 -7.08
N ALA A 290 -13.16 21.58 -7.47
CA ALA A 290 -12.73 21.91 -8.82
C ALA A 290 -11.42 21.20 -9.28
N PRO A 291 -10.34 21.11 -8.48
CA PRO A 291 -9.13 20.40 -8.90
C PRO A 291 -9.38 18.91 -9.15
N ALA A 292 -10.08 18.23 -8.23
CA ALA A 292 -10.45 16.83 -8.41
C ALA A 292 -11.31 16.59 -9.67
N ALA A 293 -12.26 17.50 -9.97
CA ALA A 293 -13.05 17.42 -11.20
C ALA A 293 -12.19 17.61 -12.46
N ARG A 294 -11.17 18.48 -12.39
CA ARG A 294 -10.23 18.71 -13.48
C ARG A 294 -9.35 17.49 -13.73
N GLU A 295 -8.77 16.88 -12.69
CA GLU A 295 -7.96 15.67 -12.82
C GLU A 295 -8.76 14.51 -13.44
N GLN A 296 -10.00 14.32 -13.02
CA GLN A 296 -10.89 13.31 -13.60
C GLN A 296 -11.19 13.60 -15.09
N ALA A 297 -11.37 14.87 -15.45
CA ALA A 297 -11.58 15.28 -16.83
C ALA A 297 -10.33 15.10 -17.70
N GLU A 298 -9.15 15.46 -17.19
CA GLU A 298 -7.86 15.25 -17.86
C GLU A 298 -7.56 13.77 -18.08
N TYR A 299 -7.76 12.93 -17.06
CA TYR A 299 -7.66 11.48 -17.15
C TYR A 299 -8.54 10.93 -18.28
N ARG A 300 -9.82 11.30 -18.31
CA ARG A 300 -10.77 10.85 -19.34
C ARG A 300 -10.42 11.39 -20.72
N ALA A 301 -9.92 12.62 -20.82
CA ALA A 301 -9.55 13.23 -22.09
C ALA A 301 -8.36 12.51 -22.73
N ILE A 302 -7.33 12.19 -21.94
CA ILE A 302 -6.14 11.45 -22.39
C ILE A 302 -6.53 10.02 -22.79
N ARG A 303 -7.36 9.35 -21.98
CA ARG A 303 -7.85 8.00 -22.28
C ARG A 303 -8.66 7.94 -23.59
N ASN A 304 -9.45 8.97 -23.89
CA ASN A 304 -10.35 9.02 -25.04
C ASN A 304 -9.71 9.71 -26.27
N MET A 305 -8.39 9.79 -26.34
CA MET A 305 -7.71 10.37 -27.48
C MET A 305 -7.91 9.54 -28.75
N GLN A 306 -8.32 10.19 -29.83
CA GLN A 306 -8.57 9.57 -31.13
C GLN A 306 -7.84 10.33 -32.25
N PRO A 307 -7.42 9.64 -33.33
CA PRO A 307 -6.78 10.28 -34.46
C PRO A 307 -7.80 11.11 -35.26
N VAL A 308 -7.48 12.38 -35.47
CA VAL A 308 -8.22 13.32 -36.30
C VAL A 308 -7.56 13.36 -37.69
N PRO A 309 -8.29 12.99 -38.76
CA PRO A 309 -7.77 13.10 -40.12
C PRO A 309 -7.55 14.57 -40.47
N ARG A 310 -6.41 14.88 -41.11
CA ARG A 310 -6.01 16.24 -41.48
C ARG A 310 -5.40 16.27 -42.87
N TYR A 311 -5.94 17.12 -43.74
CA TYR A 311 -5.37 17.44 -45.03
C TYR A 311 -4.07 18.25 -44.87
N GLU A 312 -3.00 17.81 -45.53
CA GLU A 312 -1.65 18.40 -45.47
C GLU A 312 -1.13 18.62 -44.03
N ARG A 313 -1.59 17.82 -43.06
CA ARG A 313 -1.29 18.01 -41.63
C ARG A 313 -1.62 19.43 -41.10
N ARG A 314 -2.55 20.15 -41.75
CA ARG A 314 -2.89 21.54 -41.38
C ARG A 314 -4.37 21.86 -41.29
N THR A 315 -5.23 21.28 -42.13
CA THR A 315 -6.68 21.59 -42.19
C THR A 315 -7.53 20.33 -42.29
N ILE A 316 -8.84 20.45 -42.30
CA ILE A 316 -9.78 19.32 -42.40
C ILE A 316 -10.08 18.94 -43.86
N PHE A 317 -10.58 17.73 -44.07
CA PHE A 317 -11.06 17.26 -45.38
C PHE A 317 -12.47 17.78 -45.67
N GLY A 318 -12.55 18.76 -46.57
CA GLY A 318 -13.82 19.39 -46.97
C GLY A 318 -14.53 20.13 -45.85
N ASP A 319 -15.75 20.58 -46.13
CA ASP A 319 -16.60 21.26 -45.15
C ASP A 319 -17.45 20.22 -44.39
N VAL A 320 -17.41 20.29 -43.06
CA VAL A 320 -18.09 19.32 -42.19
C VAL A 320 -19.07 20.00 -41.27
N LYS A 321 -20.25 19.40 -41.12
CA LYS A 321 -21.32 19.89 -40.24
C LYS A 321 -21.39 19.02 -38.99
N GLY A 322 -21.48 19.66 -37.82
CA GLY A 322 -21.66 19.01 -36.53
C GLY A 322 -22.95 19.42 -35.87
N LYS A 323 -23.70 18.46 -35.31
CA LYS A 323 -24.92 18.72 -34.55
C LYS A 323 -24.93 17.93 -33.24
N VAL A 324 -25.17 18.64 -32.14
CA VAL A 324 -25.45 18.07 -30.81
C VAL A 324 -26.60 18.86 -30.19
N ALA A 325 -27.72 18.17 -29.94
CA ALA A 325 -28.96 18.79 -29.49
C ALA A 325 -29.34 20.01 -30.36
N GLY A 326 -29.56 21.19 -29.76
CA GLY A 326 -29.85 22.42 -30.47
C GLY A 326 -28.63 23.17 -31.05
N THR A 327 -27.41 22.68 -30.83
CA THR A 327 -26.18 23.30 -31.33
C THR A 327 -25.81 22.71 -32.68
N GLU A 328 -25.74 23.57 -33.68
CA GLU A 328 -25.33 23.25 -35.05
C GLU A 328 -24.14 24.12 -35.43
N LEU A 329 -23.10 23.49 -35.97
CA LEU A 329 -21.90 24.18 -36.44
C LEU A 329 -21.43 23.63 -37.79
N ILE A 330 -20.66 24.46 -38.47
CA ILE A 330 -20.02 24.15 -39.74
C ILE A 330 -18.54 24.47 -39.57
N LEU A 331 -17.69 23.47 -39.78
CA LEU A 331 -16.24 23.62 -39.91
C LEU A 331 -15.93 23.65 -41.39
N MET A 332 -15.17 24.65 -41.82
CA MET A 332 -14.84 24.84 -43.23
C MET A 332 -13.33 24.74 -43.41
N ASN A 333 -12.90 24.00 -44.44
CA ASN A 333 -11.50 23.92 -44.79
C ASN A 333 -11.03 25.25 -45.40
N ARG A 334 -9.76 25.60 -45.18
CA ARG A 334 -9.19 26.87 -45.62
C ARG A 334 -7.82 26.70 -46.26
N PRO A 335 -7.42 27.60 -47.18
CA PRO A 335 -6.09 27.58 -47.79
C PRO A 335 -4.99 27.81 -46.73
N PRO A 336 -3.73 27.46 -47.06
CA PRO A 336 -2.60 27.67 -46.14
C PRO A 336 -2.43 29.15 -45.82
N GLY A 337 -2.06 29.46 -44.58
CA GLY A 337 -1.80 30.83 -44.14
C GLY A 337 -3.06 31.62 -43.74
N PHE A 338 -4.24 30.99 -43.77
CA PHE A 338 -5.48 31.62 -43.31
C PHE A 338 -5.56 31.76 -41.78
N GLY A 339 -4.96 30.79 -41.07
CA GLY A 339 -4.99 30.69 -39.61
C GLY A 339 -6.29 30.13 -39.05
N LEU A 340 -6.41 30.14 -37.73
CA LEU A 340 -7.59 29.65 -37.01
C LEU A 340 -8.59 30.77 -36.74
N ARG A 341 -9.60 30.92 -37.60
CA ARG A 341 -10.70 31.89 -37.42
C ARG A 341 -11.94 31.17 -36.88
N CYS A 342 -11.90 30.87 -35.59
CA CYS A 342 -12.87 30.03 -34.89
C CYS A 342 -13.31 30.68 -33.58
N SER A 343 -14.37 30.16 -32.95
CA SER A 343 -14.65 30.48 -31.54
C SER A 343 -13.57 29.91 -30.62
N GLN A 344 -13.34 30.53 -29.46
CA GLN A 344 -12.25 30.17 -28.53
C GLN A 344 -12.15 28.66 -28.25
N ARG A 345 -13.28 27.98 -28.03
CA ARG A 345 -13.28 26.54 -27.71
C ARG A 345 -12.83 25.69 -28.89
N ILE A 346 -13.31 26.01 -30.09
CA ILE A 346 -12.91 25.32 -31.32
C ILE A 346 -11.45 25.65 -31.64
N TRP A 347 -11.00 26.87 -31.36
CA TRP A 347 -9.62 27.29 -31.51
C TRP A 347 -8.66 26.46 -30.64
N GLU A 348 -8.96 26.29 -29.35
CA GLU A 348 -8.13 25.47 -28.45
C GLU A 348 -8.09 24.00 -28.90
N MET A 349 -9.23 23.45 -29.34
CA MET A 349 -9.30 22.09 -29.87
C MET A 349 -8.47 21.94 -31.15
N CYS A 350 -8.57 22.88 -32.09
CA CYS A 350 -7.79 22.87 -33.33
C CYS A 350 -6.29 22.97 -33.03
N ARG A 351 -5.90 23.87 -32.11
CA ARG A 351 -4.51 24.02 -31.68
C ARG A 351 -3.93 22.73 -31.11
N LEU A 352 -4.68 22.04 -30.24
CA LEU A 352 -4.25 20.77 -29.63
C LEU A 352 -4.30 19.59 -30.60
N ALA A 353 -5.19 19.62 -31.59
CA ALA A 353 -5.21 18.64 -32.67
C ALA A 353 -4.09 18.85 -33.70
N GLY A 354 -3.43 20.02 -33.71
CA GLY A 354 -2.44 20.39 -34.73
C GLY A 354 -3.07 20.88 -36.04
N ILE A 355 -4.30 21.39 -36.00
CA ILE A 355 -4.93 22.09 -37.12
C ILE A 355 -4.47 23.55 -37.06
N LYS A 356 -4.00 24.08 -38.19
CA LYS A 356 -3.46 25.44 -38.33
C LYS A 356 -4.41 26.37 -39.07
N ASP A 357 -5.15 25.86 -40.06
CA ASP A 357 -6.05 26.67 -40.89
C ASP A 357 -7.47 26.12 -40.81
N LEU A 358 -8.40 26.92 -40.30
CA LEU A 358 -9.81 26.54 -40.22
C LEU A 358 -10.71 27.77 -40.05
N ALA A 359 -11.90 27.74 -40.65
CA ALA A 359 -12.97 28.65 -40.32
C ALA A 359 -14.13 27.88 -39.68
N ALA A 360 -14.69 28.39 -38.59
CA ALA A 360 -15.82 27.74 -37.92
C ALA A 360 -16.97 28.72 -37.72
N ARG A 361 -18.19 28.29 -38.05
CA ARG A 361 -19.42 29.03 -37.77
C ARG A 361 -20.37 28.19 -36.93
N VAL A 362 -20.80 28.72 -35.79
CA VAL A 362 -21.88 28.14 -34.98
C VAL A 362 -23.18 28.84 -35.38
N SER A 363 -24.09 28.11 -36.02
CA SER A 363 -25.27 28.68 -36.67
C SER A 363 -26.45 28.86 -35.70
N ARG A 364 -26.71 27.86 -34.86
CA ARG A 364 -27.88 27.82 -33.96
C ARG A 364 -27.48 28.13 -32.51
N SER A 365 -27.67 27.18 -31.57
CA SER A 365 -27.32 27.40 -30.16
C SER A 365 -25.82 27.42 -29.92
N ARG A 366 -25.34 28.37 -29.11
CA ARG A 366 -23.93 28.54 -28.73
C ARG A 366 -23.60 27.97 -27.34
N ASN A 367 -24.35 26.96 -26.87
CA ASN A 367 -24.10 26.32 -25.58
C ASN A 367 -22.63 25.81 -25.52
N PRO A 368 -21.86 26.20 -24.48
CA PRO A 368 -20.46 25.81 -24.31
C PRO A 368 -20.12 24.34 -24.50
N MET A 369 -20.78 23.49 -23.73
CA MET A 369 -20.51 22.06 -23.70
C MET A 369 -20.87 21.43 -25.05
N ASN A 370 -22.06 21.77 -25.58
CA ASN A 370 -22.54 21.20 -26.84
C ASN A 370 -21.73 21.70 -28.04
N THR A 371 -21.22 22.93 -28.02
CA THR A 371 -20.36 23.45 -29.08
C THR A 371 -19.05 22.65 -29.16
N ALA A 372 -18.42 22.37 -28.01
CA ALA A 372 -17.21 21.54 -27.98
C ALA A 372 -17.48 20.10 -28.40
N LYS A 373 -18.55 19.47 -27.87
CA LYS A 373 -18.95 18.10 -28.25
C LYS A 373 -19.29 17.98 -29.74
N ALA A 374 -20.01 18.96 -30.29
CA ALA A 374 -20.38 18.98 -31.69
C ALA A 374 -19.17 19.23 -32.60
N ALA A 375 -18.22 20.10 -32.18
CA ALA A 375 -16.99 20.32 -32.93
C ALA A 375 -16.10 19.07 -32.93
N TYR A 376 -15.99 18.38 -31.79
CA TYR A 376 -15.27 17.11 -31.70
C TYR A 376 -15.90 16.06 -32.63
N LYS A 377 -17.23 15.92 -32.58
CA LYS A 377 -17.97 15.02 -33.48
C LYS A 377 -17.76 15.35 -34.95
N ALA A 378 -17.77 16.64 -35.31
CA ALA A 378 -17.52 17.08 -36.68
C ALA A 378 -16.10 16.74 -37.16
N LEU A 379 -15.09 16.92 -36.30
CA LEU A 379 -13.71 16.56 -36.62
C LEU A 379 -13.55 15.04 -36.83
N MET A 380 -14.29 14.21 -36.10
CA MET A 380 -14.25 12.76 -36.26
C MET A 380 -15.12 12.24 -37.41
N SER A 381 -16.10 13.01 -37.89
CA SER A 381 -16.99 12.63 -38.98
C SER A 381 -16.49 13.07 -40.37
N GLN A 382 -15.20 13.40 -40.49
CA GLN A 382 -14.59 13.73 -41.78
C GLN A 382 -14.64 12.51 -42.70
N LYS A 383 -14.78 12.75 -44.01
CA LYS A 383 -14.72 11.68 -45.01
C LYS A 383 -13.31 11.59 -45.54
N ASP A 384 -12.69 10.42 -45.40
CA ASP A 384 -11.37 10.21 -45.95
C ASP A 384 -11.45 10.15 -47.48
N PRO A 385 -10.63 10.93 -48.20
CA PRO A 385 -10.70 11.01 -49.66
C PRO A 385 -10.42 9.66 -50.33
N GLU A 386 -9.60 8.82 -49.70
CA GLU A 386 -9.30 7.46 -50.19
C GLU A 386 -10.49 6.52 -50.04
N GLU A 387 -11.24 6.61 -48.94
CA GLU A 387 -12.46 5.83 -48.74
C GLU A 387 -13.53 6.25 -49.74
N VAL A 388 -13.67 7.55 -49.99
CA VAL A 388 -14.59 8.08 -51.01
C VAL A 388 -14.20 7.60 -52.41
N ALA A 389 -12.91 7.60 -52.76
CA ALA A 389 -12.43 7.10 -54.05
C ALA A 389 -12.73 5.61 -54.23
N ARG A 390 -12.52 4.80 -53.18
CA ARG A 390 -12.85 3.37 -53.16
C ARG A 390 -14.35 3.14 -53.34
N ALA A 391 -15.19 3.89 -52.63
CA ALA A 391 -16.65 3.76 -52.72
C ALA A 391 -17.21 4.12 -54.10
N LEU A 392 -16.62 5.12 -54.77
CA LEU A 392 -17.07 5.57 -56.09
C LEU A 392 -16.41 4.81 -57.26
N GLY A 393 -15.37 4.01 -57.01
CA GLY A 393 -14.56 3.37 -58.04
C GLY A 393 -13.82 4.37 -58.94
N LYS A 394 -13.63 5.62 -58.48
CA LYS A 394 -13.03 6.72 -59.25
C LYS A 394 -11.87 7.32 -58.48
N LYS A 395 -10.79 7.64 -59.18
CA LYS A 395 -9.62 8.30 -58.59
C LYS A 395 -9.96 9.72 -58.17
N LEU A 396 -9.87 10.01 -56.87
CA LEU A 396 -10.03 11.36 -56.34
C LEU A 396 -8.64 12.03 -56.26
N VAL A 397 -8.36 12.92 -57.21
CA VAL A 397 -7.05 13.56 -57.35
C VAL A 397 -7.03 14.90 -56.63
N ASP A 398 -6.04 15.09 -55.76
CA ASP A 398 -5.71 16.39 -55.19
C ASP A 398 -4.92 17.23 -56.21
N VAL A 399 -5.62 18.19 -56.85
CA VAL A 399 -5.07 19.07 -57.89
C VAL A 399 -3.86 19.86 -57.38
N ARG A 400 -3.88 20.31 -56.13
CA ARG A 400 -2.80 21.13 -55.57
C ARG A 400 -1.53 20.30 -55.42
N LYS A 401 -1.65 19.09 -54.88
CA LYS A 401 -0.50 18.18 -54.72
C LYS A 401 0.12 17.81 -56.08
N VAL A 402 -0.70 17.59 -57.10
CA VAL A 402 -0.22 17.31 -58.47
C VAL A 402 0.52 18.50 -59.06
N TYR A 403 -0.07 19.70 -58.96
CA TYR A 403 0.52 20.92 -59.51
C TYR A 403 1.91 21.21 -58.95
N TYR A 404 2.11 21.02 -57.65
CA TYR A 404 3.41 21.23 -56.99
C TYR A 404 4.29 19.97 -56.93
N ALA A 405 3.92 18.89 -57.63
CA ALA A 405 4.65 17.62 -57.62
C ALA A 405 4.96 17.09 -56.20
N GLY A 406 4.05 17.31 -55.24
CA GLY A 406 4.21 16.91 -53.85
C GLY A 406 5.09 17.82 -52.98
N LYS A 407 5.70 18.88 -53.54
CA LYS A 407 6.46 19.90 -52.79
C LYS A 407 5.51 20.98 -52.25
N VAL A 408 4.74 20.66 -51.21
CA VAL A 408 3.74 21.56 -50.59
C VAL A 408 4.03 21.80 -49.12
#